data_AF-A0A7J4FBS2-F1
#
_entry.id   AF-A0A7J4FBS2-F1
#
_cell.length_a   1.000
_cell.length_b   1.000
_cell.length_c   1.000
_cell.angle_alpha   90.00
_cell.angle_beta   90.00
_cell.angle_gamma   90.00
#
_symmetry.space_group_name_H-M   'P 1'
#
loop_
_entity.id
_entity.type
_entity.pdbx_description
1 polymer ?
#
loop_
_entity_poly.entity_id
_entity_poly.type
_entity_poly.pdbx_seq_one_letter_code
_entity_poly.pdbx_strand_id
1 'polypeptide(L)'
;MDNLIGVLIKPVPTFRSMLEAPRLIEALLVVLIASFCGGLATSLRTPTFPRLPPSPGLVPMQAFRLLLSPAFIVPMGIASGVFAWIIVGAVLHASSRVLGGKGNFEQTLLVAGFSEAPLIYSIFFGVLSWAVGSTLPTLLSSFLLGIWSLVLL
;
A
#
# COMPACT_ATOMS: atom_id res chain seq x y z
N MET A 1 10.15 -9.29 13.14
CA MET A 1 8.79 -8.75 13.39
C MET A 1 8.80 -7.52 14.28
N ASP A 2 9.73 -7.42 15.25
CA ASP A 2 9.88 -6.24 16.13
C ASP A 2 10.01 -4.92 15.36
N ASN A 3 10.72 -4.96 14.23
CA ASN A 3 10.84 -3.88 13.25
C ASN A 3 9.49 -3.35 12.74
N LEU A 4 8.54 -4.23 12.42
CA LEU A 4 7.21 -3.85 11.93
C LEU A 4 6.42 -3.13 13.03
N ILE A 5 6.39 -3.70 14.23
CA ILE A 5 5.70 -3.12 15.39
C ILE A 5 6.34 -1.78 15.77
N GLY A 6 7.68 -1.72 15.75
CA GLY A 6 8.44 -0.50 16.01
C GLY A 6 8.07 0.63 15.06
N VAL A 7 7.94 0.35 13.76
CA VAL A 7 7.53 1.35 12.76
C VAL A 7 6.13 1.91 13.04
N LEU A 8 5.23 1.08 13.54
CA LEU A 8 3.86 1.50 13.84
C LEU A 8 3.75 2.34 15.12
N ILE A 9 4.56 2.04 16.14
CA ILE A 9 4.45 2.67 17.47
C ILE A 9 5.46 3.81 17.64
N LYS A 10 6.70 3.63 17.17
CA LYS A 10 7.83 4.56 17.33
C LYS A 10 8.64 4.65 16.02
N PRO A 11 8.06 5.19 14.93
CA PRO A 11 8.65 5.10 13.60
C PRO A 11 10.06 5.69 13.49
N VAL A 12 10.26 6.92 13.97
CA VAL A 12 11.55 7.63 13.85
C VAL A 12 12.72 6.86 14.48
N PRO A 13 12.69 6.46 15.77
CA PRO A 13 13.80 5.71 16.36
C PRO A 13 13.96 4.33 15.73
N THR A 14 12.86 3.67 15.33
CA THR A 14 12.95 2.37 14.65
C THR A 14 13.62 2.48 13.29
N PHE A 15 13.26 3.46 12.46
CA PHE A 15 13.94 3.70 11.18
C PHE A 15 15.43 3.99 11.38
N ARG A 16 15.81 4.79 12.39
CA ARG A 16 17.22 5.04 12.68
C ARG A 16 17.99 3.75 12.99
N SER A 17 17.44 2.87 13.83
CA SER A 17 18.08 1.58 14.14
C SER A 17 18.20 0.65 12.94
N MET A 18 17.24 0.69 12.00
CA MET A 18 17.24 -0.15 10.80
C MET A 18 18.36 0.22 9.81
N LEU A 19 18.81 1.47 9.82
CA LEU A 19 19.85 1.95 8.90
C LEU A 19 21.23 1.36 9.23
N GLU A 20 21.45 0.86 10.44
CA GLU A 20 22.71 0.26 10.90
C GLU A 20 22.91 -1.16 10.33
N ALA A 21 21.82 -1.90 10.12
CA ALA A 21 21.83 -3.25 9.55
C ALA A 21 20.63 -3.44 8.60
N PRO A 22 20.72 -2.98 7.34
CA PRO A 22 19.62 -3.04 6.38
C PRO A 22 19.15 -4.48 6.15
N ARG A 23 17.83 -4.69 6.25
CA ARG A 23 17.17 -5.97 5.98
C ARG A 23 16.14 -5.82 4.87
N LEU A 24 16.61 -5.72 3.63
CA LEU A 24 15.74 -5.50 2.47
C LEU A 24 14.67 -6.57 2.28
N ILE A 25 14.95 -7.83 2.65
CA ILE A 25 13.96 -8.92 2.58
C ILE A 25 12.77 -8.63 3.50
N GLU A 26 13.01 -8.10 4.71
CA GLU A 26 11.92 -7.74 5.61
C GLU A 26 11.08 -6.59 5.04
N ALA A 27 11.71 -5.56 4.45
CA ALA A 27 11.00 -4.47 3.79
C ALA A 27 10.16 -4.97 2.60
N LEU A 28 10.70 -5.87 1.77
CA LEU A 28 9.96 -6.49 0.67
C LEU A 28 8.74 -7.25 1.20
N LEU A 29 8.86 -8.00 2.29
CA LEU A 29 7.72 -8.69 2.90
C LEU A 29 6.64 -7.70 3.37
N VAL A 30 7.02 -6.57 3.94
CA VAL A 30 6.07 -5.51 4.32
C VAL A 30 5.33 -4.99 3.09
N VAL A 31 6.05 -4.66 2.01
CA VAL A 31 5.47 -4.17 0.75
C VAL A 31 4.50 -5.20 0.17
N LEU A 32 4.88 -6.48 0.14
CA LEU A 32 4.03 -7.56 -0.38
C LEU A 32 2.72 -7.70 0.43
N ILE A 33 2.82 -7.69 1.76
CA ILE A 33 1.65 -7.80 2.65
C ILE A 33 0.77 -6.55 2.51
N ALA A 34 1.36 -5.36 2.55
CA ALA A 34 0.64 -4.09 2.40
C ALA A 34 -0.10 -4.03 1.06
N SER A 35 0.56 -4.41 -0.04
CA SER A 35 -0.01 -4.41 -1.38
C SER A 35 -1.13 -5.45 -1.52
N PHE A 36 -0.96 -6.64 -0.93
CA PHE A 36 -2.02 -7.65 -0.85
C PHE A 36 -3.23 -7.12 -0.09
N CYS A 37 -3.03 -6.54 1.10
CA CYS A 37 -4.08 -5.95 1.91
C CYS A 37 -4.81 -4.81 1.17
N GLY A 38 -4.06 -3.94 0.49
CA GLY A 38 -4.61 -2.84 -0.31
C GLY A 38 -5.43 -3.32 -1.52
N GLY A 39 -4.93 -4.31 -2.26
CA GLY A 39 -5.66 -4.94 -3.35
C GLY A 39 -6.95 -5.61 -2.87
N LEU A 40 -6.89 -6.35 -1.76
CA LEU A 40 -8.05 -7.01 -1.17
C LEU A 40 -9.06 -5.98 -0.65
N ALA A 41 -8.62 -4.96 0.08
CA ALA A 41 -9.47 -3.86 0.53
C ALA A 41 -10.16 -3.15 -0.64
N THR A 42 -9.47 -2.98 -1.77
CA THR A 42 -10.03 -2.36 -2.98
C THR A 42 -11.11 -3.25 -3.60
N SER A 43 -10.88 -4.57 -3.67
CA SER A 43 -11.87 -5.51 -4.19
C SER A 43 -13.17 -5.54 -3.38
N LEU A 44 -13.09 -5.29 -2.07
CA LEU A 44 -14.25 -5.19 -1.17
C LEU A 44 -15.05 -3.89 -1.35
N ARG A 45 -14.42 -2.84 -1.91
CA ARG A 45 -15.06 -1.54 -2.17
C ARG A 45 -15.80 -1.49 -3.48
N THR A 46 -15.53 -2.41 -4.41
CA THR A 46 -16.15 -2.40 -5.73
C THR A 46 -17.66 -2.44 -5.54
N PRO A 47 -18.39 -1.33 -5.83
CA PRO A 47 -19.83 -1.35 -5.71
C PRO A 47 -20.30 -2.48 -6.61
N THR A 48 -21.26 -3.26 -6.13
CA THR A 48 -22.11 -4.09 -6.97
C THR A 48 -22.43 -3.27 -8.20
N PHE A 49 -21.76 -3.55 -9.33
CA PHE A 49 -22.06 -2.88 -10.57
C PHE A 49 -23.58 -2.89 -10.68
N PRO A 50 -24.25 -1.73 -10.87
CA PRO A 50 -25.68 -1.77 -11.13
C PRO A 50 -25.85 -2.83 -12.20
N ARG A 51 -26.74 -3.80 -11.94
CA ARG A 51 -26.99 -4.91 -12.85
C ARG A 51 -27.49 -4.28 -14.15
N LEU A 52 -26.55 -3.86 -14.99
CA LEU A 52 -26.85 -3.22 -16.25
C LEU A 52 -27.60 -4.30 -17.03
N PRO A 53 -28.81 -4.00 -17.52
CA PRO A 53 -29.58 -4.97 -18.29
C PRO A 53 -28.69 -5.45 -19.44
N PRO A 54 -28.70 -6.77 -19.75
CA PRO A 54 -27.88 -7.32 -20.82
C PRO A 54 -28.26 -6.63 -22.14
N SER A 55 -27.45 -5.67 -22.56
CA SER A 55 -27.56 -5.06 -23.88
C SER A 55 -26.88 -5.98 -24.89
N PRO A 56 -27.53 -6.34 -26.01
CA PRO A 56 -27.07 -7.35 -26.96
C PRO A 56 -25.87 -6.89 -27.85
N GLY A 57 -24.99 -6.04 -27.33
CA GLY A 57 -23.77 -5.58 -28.00
C GLY A 57 -22.54 -5.45 -27.08
N LEU A 58 -22.63 -5.81 -25.80
CA LEU A 58 -21.56 -5.59 -24.83
C LEU A 58 -20.70 -6.84 -24.56
N VAL A 59 -20.03 -7.35 -25.59
CA VAL A 59 -18.87 -8.25 -25.43
C VAL A 59 -17.77 -7.68 -24.50
N PRO A 60 -17.55 -6.34 -24.36
CA PRO A 60 -16.57 -5.80 -23.40
C PRO A 60 -16.93 -5.97 -21.92
N MET A 61 -18.19 -6.27 -21.58
CA MET A 61 -18.64 -6.24 -20.18
C MET A 61 -18.10 -7.42 -19.35
N GLN A 62 -17.88 -8.58 -19.97
CA GLN A 62 -17.28 -9.73 -19.29
C GLN A 62 -15.79 -9.52 -19.03
N ALA A 63 -15.05 -9.00 -20.01
CA ALA A 63 -13.64 -8.62 -19.84
C ALA A 63 -13.48 -7.55 -18.75
N PHE A 64 -14.37 -6.54 -18.74
CA PHE A 64 -14.36 -5.49 -17.73
C PHE A 64 -14.66 -6.02 -16.31
N ARG A 65 -15.60 -6.96 -16.17
CA ARG A 65 -15.87 -7.64 -14.88
C ARG A 65 -14.68 -8.48 -14.40
N LEU A 66 -13.95 -9.11 -15.32
CA LEU A 66 -12.72 -9.85 -15.01
C LEU A 66 -11.62 -8.92 -14.49
N LEU A 67 -11.43 -7.75 -15.11
CA LEU A 67 -10.46 -6.73 -14.65
C LEU A 67 -10.76 -6.18 -13.25
N LEU A 68 -12.02 -6.27 -12.82
CA LEU A 68 -12.46 -5.81 -11.50
C LEU A 68 -12.67 -6.96 -10.50
N SER A 69 -12.36 -8.18 -10.92
CA SER A 69 -12.44 -9.33 -10.03
C SER A 69 -11.29 -9.31 -9.01
N PRO A 70 -11.49 -9.84 -7.79
CA PRO A 70 -10.40 -10.02 -6.84
C PRO A 70 -9.23 -10.83 -7.42
N ALA A 71 -9.52 -11.78 -8.32
CA ALA A 71 -8.54 -12.61 -9.01
C ALA A 71 -7.59 -11.80 -9.92
N PHE A 72 -8.00 -10.61 -10.38
CA PHE A 72 -7.15 -9.70 -11.13
C PHE A 72 -6.58 -8.58 -10.26
N ILE A 73 -7.43 -7.93 -9.45
CA ILE A 73 -7.05 -6.76 -8.63
C ILE A 73 -5.96 -7.11 -7.62
N VAL A 74 -6.03 -8.29 -6.97
CA VAL A 74 -5.07 -8.63 -5.91
C VAL A 74 -3.67 -8.89 -6.48
N PRO A 75 -3.47 -9.78 -7.49
CA PRO A 75 -2.16 -9.97 -8.10
C PRO A 75 -1.61 -8.68 -8.73
N MET A 76 -2.47 -7.90 -9.40
CA MET A 76 -2.08 -6.61 -9.97
C MET A 76 -1.66 -5.63 -8.88
N GLY A 77 -2.38 -5.57 -7.76
CA GLY A 77 -2.03 -4.76 -6.59
C GLY A 77 -0.63 -5.08 -6.07
N ILE A 78 -0.33 -6.36 -5.87
CA ILE A 78 1.00 -6.82 -5.44
C ILE A 78 2.08 -6.38 -6.42
N ALA A 79 1.90 -6.68 -7.72
CA ALA A 79 2.88 -6.31 -8.74
C ALA A 79 3.09 -4.79 -8.77
N SER A 80 2.01 -4.01 -8.84
CA SER A 80 2.09 -2.54 -8.85
C SER A 80 2.73 -1.98 -7.59
N GLY A 81 2.48 -2.56 -6.41
CA GLY A 81 3.04 -2.10 -5.15
C GLY A 81 4.55 -2.32 -5.08
N VAL A 82 5.04 -3.48 -5.54
CA VAL A 82 6.49 -3.73 -5.65
C VAL A 82 7.15 -2.77 -6.64
N PHE A 83 6.56 -2.57 -7.82
CA PHE A 83 7.09 -1.64 -8.81
C PHE A 83 7.06 -0.19 -8.29
N ALA A 84 5.96 0.23 -7.67
CA ALA A 84 5.81 1.55 -7.07
C ALA A 84 6.85 1.78 -5.97
N TRP A 85 7.06 0.81 -5.08
CA TRP A 85 8.08 0.88 -4.03
C TRP A 85 9.48 1.14 -4.60
N ILE A 86 9.87 0.43 -5.67
CA ILE A 86 11.18 0.62 -6.32
C ILE A 86 11.26 2.01 -6.96
N ILE A 87 10.24 2.42 -7.70
CA ILE A 87 10.21 3.71 -8.40
C ILE A 87 10.23 4.87 -7.41
N VAL A 88 9.37 4.84 -6.39
CA VAL A 88 9.31 5.84 -5.33
C VAL A 88 10.63 5.90 -4.57
N GLY A 89 11.20 4.74 -4.21
CA GLY A 89 12.52 4.68 -3.60
C GLY A 89 13.60 5.34 -4.46
N ALA A 90 13.58 5.12 -5.77
CA ALA A 90 14.55 5.71 -6.69
C ALA A 90 14.39 7.23 -6.79
N VAL A 91 13.15 7.72 -6.88
CA VAL A 91 12.83 9.14 -6.90
C VAL A 91 13.26 9.81 -5.59
N LEU A 92 12.95 9.20 -4.44
CA LEU A 92 13.35 9.72 -3.12
C LEU A 92 14.86 9.73 -2.96
N HIS A 93 15.56 8.68 -3.39
CA HIS A 93 17.01 8.62 -3.33
C HIS A 93 17.64 9.71 -4.21
N ALA A 94 17.22 9.82 -5.48
CA ALA A 94 17.72 10.84 -6.40
C ALA A 94 17.48 12.25 -5.86
N SER A 95 16.27 12.53 -5.36
CA SER A 95 15.92 13.83 -4.76
C SER A 95 16.78 14.12 -3.52
N SER A 96 16.96 13.14 -2.65
CA SER A 96 17.83 13.27 -1.47
C SER A 96 19.28 13.57 -1.86
N ARG A 97 19.81 12.92 -2.90
CA ARG A 97 21.17 13.17 -3.39
C ARG A 97 21.35 14.58 -3.94
N VAL A 98 20.37 15.11 -4.68
CA VAL A 98 20.37 16.50 -5.17
C VAL A 98 20.38 17.50 -4.01
N LEU A 99 19.72 17.17 -2.90
CA LEU A 99 19.65 18.00 -1.68
C LEU A 99 20.82 17.77 -0.69
N GLY A 100 21.86 17.01 -1.07
CA GLY A 100 23.04 16.78 -0.23
C GLY A 100 22.93 15.63 0.79
N GLY A 101 21.94 14.75 0.65
CA GLY A 101 21.75 13.57 1.49
C GLY A 101 22.89 12.53 1.39
N LYS A 102 23.16 11.84 2.50
CA LYS A 102 24.32 10.95 2.68
C LYS A 102 24.00 9.43 2.72
N GLY A 103 22.75 9.04 2.47
CA GLY A 103 22.33 7.62 2.46
C GLY A 103 22.57 6.93 1.12
N ASN A 104 22.58 5.59 1.12
CA ASN A 104 22.61 4.78 -0.10
C ASN A 104 21.20 4.36 -0.55
N PHE A 105 21.08 3.79 -1.75
CA PHE A 105 19.79 3.41 -2.32
C PHE A 105 19.10 2.28 -1.54
N GLU A 106 19.85 1.31 -1.05
CA GLU A 106 19.35 0.21 -0.22
C GLU A 106 18.67 0.72 1.06
N GLN A 107 19.29 1.68 1.74
CA GLN A 107 18.73 2.34 2.91
C GLN A 107 17.44 3.11 2.57
N THR A 108 17.39 3.77 1.41
CA THR A 108 16.17 4.44 0.94
C THR A 108 15.04 3.43 0.68
N LEU A 109 15.33 2.32 0.00
CA LEU A 109 14.36 1.26 -0.23
C LEU A 109 13.87 0.62 1.08
N LEU A 110 14.77 0.40 2.03
CA LEU A 110 14.42 -0.13 3.34
C LEU A 110 13.38 0.76 4.04
N VAL A 111 13.67 2.06 4.14
CA VAL A 111 12.77 3.04 4.79
C VAL A 111 11.46 3.14 4.02
N ALA A 112 11.50 3.23 2.69
CA ALA A 112 10.30 3.29 1.86
C ALA A 112 9.42 2.04 2.05
N GLY A 113 10.02 0.84 2.08
CA GLY A 113 9.26 -0.40 2.19
C GLY A 113 8.61 -0.57 3.56
N PHE A 114 9.35 -0.24 4.63
CA PHE A 114 8.77 -0.23 5.98
C PHE A 114 7.74 0.90 6.18
N SER A 115 7.83 2.01 5.44
CA SER A 115 6.82 3.08 5.50
C SER A 115 5.44 2.65 4.99
N GLU A 116 5.35 1.54 4.25
CA GLU A 116 4.09 0.93 3.82
C GLU A 116 3.40 0.15 4.96
N ALA A 117 4.07 -0.09 6.10
CA ALA A 117 3.54 -0.90 7.20
C ALA A 117 2.11 -0.52 7.66
N PRO A 118 1.75 0.79 7.81
CA PRO A 118 0.39 1.18 8.17
C PRO A 118 -0.68 0.73 7.17
N LEU A 119 -0.33 0.54 5.89
CA LEU A 119 -1.27 0.11 4.85
C LEU A 119 -1.73 -1.33 5.01
N ILE A 120 -1.04 -2.15 5.81
CA ILE A 120 -1.52 -3.47 6.20
C ILE A 120 -2.91 -3.37 6.84
N TYR A 121 -3.19 -2.29 7.57
CA TYR A 121 -4.49 -2.10 8.21
C TYR A 121 -5.61 -1.67 7.26
N SER A 122 -5.30 -1.36 5.99
CA SER A 122 -6.30 -0.98 4.98
C SER A 122 -7.38 -2.04 4.80
N ILE A 123 -7.05 -3.33 5.02
CA ILE A 123 -8.01 -4.42 4.92
C ILE A 123 -9.14 -4.30 5.95
N PHE A 124 -8.85 -3.89 7.19
CA PHE A 124 -9.88 -3.70 8.22
C PHE A 124 -10.87 -2.63 7.80
N PHE A 125 -10.37 -1.51 7.24
CA PHE A 125 -11.23 -0.44 6.74
C PHE A 125 -11.97 -0.84 5.46
N GLY A 126 -11.39 -1.69 4.61
CA GLY A 126 -12.07 -2.28 3.46
C GLY A 126 -13.26 -3.15 3.88
N VAL A 127 -13.04 -4.06 4.85
CA VAL A 127 -14.10 -4.91 5.43
C VAL A 127 -15.18 -4.07 6.09
N LEU A 128 -14.81 -3.06 6.88
CA LEU A 128 -15.76 -2.18 7.53
C LEU A 128 -16.58 -1.40 6.51
N SER A 129 -15.94 -0.84 5.48
CA SER A 129 -16.61 -0.16 4.37
C SER A 129 -17.63 -1.04 3.66
N TRP A 130 -17.27 -2.30 3.38
CA TRP A 130 -18.16 -3.29 2.79
C TRP A 130 -19.35 -3.61 3.71
N ALA A 131 -19.08 -3.88 4.99
CA ALA A 131 -20.11 -4.25 5.97
C ALA A 131 -21.16 -3.16 6.18
N VAL A 132 -20.75 -1.88 6.18
CA VAL A 132 -21.67 -0.74 6.37
C VAL A 132 -22.21 -0.15 5.07
N GLY A 133 -21.73 -0.63 3.91
CA GLY A 133 -22.10 -0.08 2.60
C GLY A 133 -21.69 1.37 2.38
N SER A 134 -20.60 1.83 3.01
CA SER A 134 -20.13 3.23 2.94
C SER A 134 -18.63 3.33 2.71
N THR A 135 -18.20 4.38 2.02
CA THR A 135 -16.78 4.72 1.83
C THR A 135 -16.18 5.44 3.04
N LEU A 136 -16.98 5.84 4.02
CA LEU A 136 -16.54 6.59 5.19
C LEU A 136 -15.39 5.91 5.97
N PRO A 137 -15.43 4.60 6.30
CA PRO A 137 -14.32 3.91 6.96
C PRO A 137 -12.99 4.01 6.19
N THR A 138 -13.07 3.93 4.86
CA THR A 138 -11.89 4.09 4.00
C THR A 138 -11.33 5.50 4.06
N LEU A 139 -12.19 6.53 4.04
CA LEU A 139 -11.73 7.92 4.18
C LEU A 139 -11.05 8.17 5.53
N LEU A 140 -11.59 7.58 6.61
CA LEU A 140 -10.96 7.60 7.93
C LEU A 140 -9.57 6.95 7.92
N SER A 141 -9.41 5.83 7.19
CA SER A 141 -8.11 5.20 7.04
C SER A 141 -7.08 6.12 6.38
N SER A 142 -7.46 6.84 5.31
CA SER A 142 -6.57 7.79 4.64
C SER A 142 -6.20 8.95 5.55
N PHE A 143 -7.12 9.42 6.39
CA PHE A 143 -6.84 10.45 7.38
C PHE A 143 -5.84 9.98 8.46
N LEU A 144 -6.00 8.77 8.98
CA LEU A 144 -5.07 8.17 9.96
C LEU A 144 -3.67 7.97 9.37
N LEU A 145 -3.58 7.55 8.10
CA LEU A 145 -2.30 7.46 7.38
C LEU A 145 -1.64 8.82 7.20
N GLY A 146 -2.44 9.87 6.94
CA GLY A 146 -1.97 11.24 6.90
C GLY A 146 -1.38 11.69 8.24
N ILE A 147 -2.07 11.44 9.36
CA ILE A 147 -1.56 11.72 10.71
C ILE A 147 -0.26 10.96 10.96
N TRP A 148 -0.22 9.66 10.64
CA TRP A 148 0.98 8.86 10.82
C TRP A 148 2.16 9.40 10.00
N SER A 149 1.91 9.86 8.78
CA SER A 149 2.94 10.47 7.93
C SER A 149 3.47 11.79 8.51
N LEU A 150 2.64 12.57 9.20
CA LEU A 150 3.08 13.79 9.90
C LEU A 150 4.02 13.49 11.07
N VAL A 151 3.90 12.31 11.71
CA VAL A 151 4.83 11.89 12.79
C VAL A 151 6.25 11.63 12.25
N LEU A 152 6.40 11.43 10.95
CA LEU A 152 7.70 11.23 10.31
C LEU A 152 8.44 12.54 9.95
N LEU A 153 7.73 13.67 9.95
CA LEU A 153 8.29 15.00 9.66
C LEU A 153 8.90 15.63 10.93
#